data_AF-A0A7S3WMQ7-F1
#
_entry.id   AF-A0A7S3WMQ7-F1
#
_cell.length_a   1.000
_cell.length_b   1.000
_cell.length_c   1.000
_cell.angle_alpha   90.00
_cell.angle_beta   90.00
_cell.angle_gamma   90.00
#
_symmetry.space_group_name_H-M   'P 1'
#
loop_
_entity.id
_entity.type
_entity.pdbx_description
1 polymer ?
#
loop_
_entity_poly.entity_id
_entity_poly.type
_entity_poly.pdbx_seq_one_letter_code
_entity_poly.pdbx_strand_id
1 'polypeptide(L)'
;VGESTIAWMAQRGARIPRHDTAQHVAMVVRGQEDGAPAAVVEAADSGVHSLDLDAFFGGYREGTLFFHGVVLGATPEQRQRAVDFALKQVGTPYASDFAPPGEEPRGWYCSSLVDYAYRCALGEERVFAKEPFPLQFEPRAFWEDYYRALRKPLPSHVGSNPTLLLHSSRVDYAR
;
A
#
# COMPACT_ATOMS: atom_id res chain seq x y z
N VAL A 1 14.44 4.61 1.19
CA VAL A 1 13.09 5.23 1.10
C VAL A 1 12.28 4.66 2.26
N GLY A 2 11.58 5.48 3.05
CA GLY A 2 10.76 4.98 4.18
C GLY A 2 11.34 5.22 5.58
N GLU A 3 12.58 5.72 5.68
CA GLU A 3 13.21 6.03 6.98
C GLU A 3 12.48 7.15 7.73
N SER A 4 12.05 8.21 7.03
CA SER A 4 11.20 9.24 7.65
C SER A 4 9.87 8.67 8.16
N THR A 5 9.37 7.61 7.53
CA THR A 5 8.09 6.99 7.92
C THR A 5 8.29 6.22 9.19
N ILE A 6 9.35 5.42 9.27
CA ILE A 6 9.76 4.76 10.51
C ILE A 6 9.96 5.78 11.63
N ALA A 7 10.69 6.88 11.38
CA ALA A 7 10.91 7.93 12.37
C ALA A 7 9.60 8.58 12.83
N TRP A 8 8.70 8.89 11.89
CA TRP A 8 7.38 9.46 12.18
C TRP A 8 6.53 8.54 13.04
N MET A 9 6.55 7.23 12.74
CA MET A 9 5.82 6.20 13.51
C MET A 9 6.42 6.02 14.90
N ALA A 10 7.74 5.98 15.03
CA ALA A 10 8.44 5.84 16.31
C ALA A 10 8.14 7.02 17.26
N GLN A 11 8.11 8.25 16.73
CA GLN A 11 7.72 9.45 17.50
C GLN A 11 6.29 9.38 18.06
N ARG A 12 5.45 8.50 17.49
CA ARG A 12 4.05 8.27 17.88
C ARG A 12 3.84 6.99 18.68
N GLY A 13 4.94 6.40 19.17
CA GLY A 13 4.91 5.22 20.01
C GLY A 13 4.64 3.91 19.27
N ALA A 14 4.80 3.88 17.93
CA ALA A 14 4.80 2.62 17.22
C ALA A 14 6.02 1.78 17.63
N ARG A 15 5.81 0.49 17.87
CA ARG A 15 6.91 -0.44 18.11
C ARG A 15 7.48 -0.87 16.77
N ILE A 16 8.71 -0.45 16.48
CA ILE A 16 9.43 -0.79 15.25
C ILE A 16 10.47 -1.87 15.60
N PRO A 17 10.14 -3.17 15.48
CA PRO A 17 11.07 -4.23 15.86
C PRO A 17 12.24 -4.38 14.88
N ARG A 18 12.08 -3.90 13.65
CA ARG A 18 13.05 -4.00 12.55
C ARG A 18 12.99 -2.73 11.70
N HIS A 19 14.13 -2.30 11.17
CA HIS A 19 14.23 -1.17 10.25
C HIS A 19 13.95 -1.62 8.80
N ASP A 20 12.90 -2.39 8.59
CA ASP A 20 12.51 -2.87 7.26
C ASP A 20 11.74 -1.76 6.51
N THR A 21 12.05 -1.51 5.24
CA THR A 21 11.32 -0.53 4.42
C THR A 21 10.68 -1.19 3.22
N ALA A 22 9.51 -0.72 2.83
CA ALA A 22 8.81 -1.17 1.63
C ALA A 22 8.60 -0.01 0.65
N GLN A 23 8.81 -0.29 -0.65
CA GLN A 23 8.60 0.65 -1.76
C GLN A 23 7.30 0.39 -2.50
N HIS A 24 6.74 -0.80 -2.36
CA HIS A 24 5.51 -1.22 -3.03
C HIS A 24 4.72 -2.19 -2.15
N VAL A 25 3.43 -2.31 -2.40
CA VAL A 25 2.55 -3.25 -1.71
C VAL A 25 1.46 -3.75 -2.66
N ALA A 26 1.16 -5.03 -2.56
CA ALA A 26 0.05 -5.69 -3.22
C ALA A 26 -0.83 -6.41 -2.19
N MET A 27 -2.10 -6.64 -2.52
CA MET A 27 -3.01 -7.41 -1.68
C MET A 27 -3.16 -8.82 -2.24
N VAL A 28 -2.97 -9.83 -1.39
CA VAL A 28 -3.27 -11.23 -1.74
C VAL A 28 -4.78 -11.37 -1.88
N VAL A 29 -5.24 -11.80 -3.05
CA VAL A 29 -6.68 -11.96 -3.38
C VAL A 29 -7.11 -13.42 -3.47
N ARG A 30 -6.15 -14.33 -3.65
CA ARG A 30 -6.37 -15.77 -3.66
C ARG A 30 -5.12 -16.45 -3.11
N GLY A 31 -5.31 -17.30 -2.10
CA GLY A 31 -4.25 -18.19 -1.61
C GLY A 31 -3.94 -19.30 -2.61
N GLN A 32 -2.90 -20.07 -2.35
CA GLN A 32 -2.66 -21.29 -3.11
C GLN A 32 -3.64 -22.36 -2.62
N GLU A 33 -4.63 -22.69 -3.45
CA GLU A 33 -5.62 -23.75 -3.23
C GLU A 33 -5.48 -24.78 -4.36
N ASP A 34 -5.82 -26.05 -4.08
CA ASP A 34 -5.59 -27.20 -4.98
C ASP A 34 -5.86 -26.90 -6.47
N GLY A 35 -4.79 -26.60 -7.22
CA GLY A 35 -4.79 -26.38 -8.67
C GLY A 35 -4.88 -24.92 -9.14
N ALA A 36 -5.13 -23.93 -8.27
CA ALA A 36 -5.16 -22.51 -8.64
C ALA A 36 -3.92 -21.77 -8.10
N PRO A 37 -3.19 -21.02 -8.94
CA PRO A 37 -2.06 -20.23 -8.47
C PRO A 37 -2.56 -19.13 -7.52
N ALA A 38 -1.78 -18.87 -6.47
CA ALA A 38 -1.98 -17.69 -5.64
C ALA A 38 -1.94 -16.44 -6.51
N ALA A 39 -2.73 -15.44 -6.17
CA ALA A 39 -2.83 -14.21 -6.94
C ALA A 39 -2.85 -12.99 -6.04
N VAL A 40 -2.36 -11.89 -6.58
CA VAL A 40 -2.39 -10.58 -5.95
C VAL A 40 -3.13 -9.57 -6.83
N VAL A 41 -3.55 -8.48 -6.21
CA VAL A 41 -3.97 -7.25 -6.89
C VAL A 41 -3.07 -6.12 -6.43
N GLU A 42 -2.61 -5.32 -7.38
CA GLU A 42 -1.76 -4.18 -7.12
C GLU A 42 -2.18 -2.97 -7.94
N ALA A 43 -1.82 -1.78 -7.47
CA ALA A 43 -1.79 -0.57 -8.28
C ALA A 43 -0.33 -0.26 -8.62
N ALA A 44 0.04 -0.32 -9.89
CA ALA A 44 1.35 0.05 -10.42
C ALA A 44 1.19 0.96 -11.63
N ASP A 45 2.27 1.36 -12.32
CA ASP A 45 2.25 2.38 -13.38
C ASP A 45 1.20 2.16 -14.49
N SER A 46 0.84 0.90 -14.79
CA SER A 46 -0.19 0.53 -15.78
C SER A 46 -1.63 0.65 -15.27
N GLY A 47 -1.82 0.98 -13.99
CA GLY A 47 -3.10 0.97 -13.28
C GLY A 47 -3.25 -0.21 -12.34
N VAL A 48 -4.47 -0.39 -11.83
CA VAL A 48 -4.82 -1.51 -10.96
C VAL A 48 -5.01 -2.77 -11.79
N HIS A 49 -4.30 -3.83 -11.44
CA HIS A 49 -4.40 -5.11 -12.13
C HIS A 49 -4.18 -6.27 -11.17
N SER A 50 -4.64 -7.45 -11.59
CA SER A 50 -4.40 -8.71 -10.88
C SER A 50 -3.41 -9.56 -11.67
N LEU A 51 -2.58 -10.28 -10.93
CA LEU A 51 -1.54 -11.12 -11.48
C LEU A 51 -1.31 -12.33 -10.58
N ASP A 52 -0.83 -13.42 -11.19
CA ASP A 52 -0.37 -14.58 -10.46
C ASP A 52 0.84 -14.20 -9.59
N LEU A 53 0.96 -14.82 -8.42
CA LEU A 53 1.97 -14.48 -7.43
C LEU A 53 3.40 -14.70 -7.97
N ASP A 54 3.61 -15.74 -8.78
CA ASP A 54 4.89 -15.99 -9.44
C ASP A 54 5.25 -14.88 -10.46
N ALA A 55 4.26 -14.38 -11.20
CA ALA A 55 4.44 -13.27 -12.12
C ALA A 55 4.75 -11.97 -11.36
N PHE A 56 4.10 -11.76 -10.21
CA PHE A 56 4.39 -10.62 -9.32
C PHE A 56 5.84 -10.66 -8.86
N PHE A 57 6.32 -11.78 -8.31
CA PHE A 57 7.71 -11.90 -7.88
C PHE A 57 8.71 -11.80 -9.04
N GLY A 58 8.40 -12.40 -10.19
CA GLY A 58 9.22 -12.33 -11.40
C GLY A 58 9.38 -10.93 -11.98
N GLY A 59 8.50 -9.98 -11.62
CA GLY A 59 8.60 -8.57 -12.01
C GLY A 59 9.70 -7.77 -11.29
N TYR A 60 10.27 -8.31 -10.22
CA TYR A 60 11.28 -7.61 -9.41
C TYR A 60 12.70 -8.12 -9.65
N ARG A 61 13.68 -7.26 -9.34
CA ARG A 61 15.10 -7.59 -9.46
C ARG A 61 15.50 -8.68 -8.47
N GLU A 62 16.45 -9.51 -8.86
CA GLU A 62 17.08 -10.47 -7.94
C GLU A 62 17.59 -9.77 -6.67
N GLY A 63 17.35 -10.39 -5.51
CA GLY A 63 17.69 -9.83 -4.21
C GLY A 63 16.63 -8.90 -3.60
N THR A 64 15.52 -8.64 -4.30
CA THR A 64 14.35 -7.96 -3.72
C THR A 64 13.83 -8.73 -2.51
N LEU A 65 13.55 -8.00 -1.42
CA LEU A 65 12.94 -8.58 -0.23
C LEU A 65 11.42 -8.47 -0.33
N PHE A 66 10.75 -9.57 0.00
CA PHE A 66 9.31 -9.61 0.11
C PHE A 66 8.92 -9.79 1.57
N PHE A 67 7.82 -9.14 1.94
CA PHE A 67 7.22 -9.26 3.26
C PHE A 67 5.77 -9.66 3.09
N HIS A 68 5.31 -10.62 3.88
CA HIS A 68 3.92 -11.03 3.91
C HIS A 68 3.28 -10.54 5.21
N GLY A 69 2.28 -9.67 5.08
CA GLY A 69 1.57 -9.06 6.21
C GLY A 69 0.13 -9.55 6.33
N VAL A 70 -0.29 -9.81 7.56
CA VAL A 70 -1.68 -10.14 7.92
C VAL A 70 -2.27 -8.99 8.73
N VAL A 71 -3.43 -8.49 8.29
CA VAL A 71 -4.17 -7.45 9.02
C VAL A 71 -4.88 -8.05 10.23
N LEU A 72 -4.42 -7.65 11.41
CA LEU A 72 -4.96 -8.00 12.72
C LEU A 72 -6.27 -7.28 13.01
N GLY A 73 -7.15 -7.94 13.76
CA GLY A 73 -8.46 -7.40 14.14
C GLY A 73 -9.52 -7.42 13.03
N ALA A 74 -9.17 -7.85 11.82
CA ALA A 74 -10.14 -8.11 10.75
C ALA A 74 -10.65 -9.57 10.84
N THR A 75 -11.97 -9.77 10.69
CA THR A 75 -12.54 -11.11 10.47
C THR A 75 -12.22 -11.63 9.06
N PRO A 76 -12.37 -12.94 8.79
CA PRO A 76 -12.25 -13.47 7.42
C PRO A 76 -13.17 -12.75 6.41
N GLU A 77 -14.40 -12.45 6.80
CA GLU A 77 -15.38 -11.77 5.94
C GLU A 77 -14.97 -10.32 5.69
N GLN A 78 -14.40 -9.64 6.69
CA GLN A 78 -13.83 -8.30 6.50
C GLN A 78 -12.64 -8.32 5.54
N ARG A 79 -11.71 -9.28 5.71
CA ARG A 79 -10.61 -9.45 4.75
C ARG A 79 -11.13 -9.71 3.34
N GLN A 80 -12.14 -10.57 3.19
CA GLN A 80 -12.75 -10.82 1.90
C GLN A 80 -13.39 -9.57 1.29
N ARG A 81 -14.09 -8.75 2.09
CA ARG A 81 -14.63 -7.47 1.59
C ARG A 81 -13.54 -6.50 1.11
N ALA A 82 -12.39 -6.47 1.77
CA ALA A 82 -11.25 -5.67 1.32
C ALA A 82 -10.71 -6.19 -0.03
N VAL A 83 -10.59 -7.51 -0.17
CA VAL A 83 -10.23 -8.17 -1.43
C VAL A 83 -11.23 -7.83 -2.53
N ASP A 84 -12.53 -8.00 -2.27
CA ASP A 84 -13.58 -7.71 -3.24
C ASP A 84 -13.57 -6.24 -3.68
N PHE A 85 -13.29 -5.32 -2.75
CA PHE A 85 -13.11 -3.91 -3.08
C PHE A 85 -11.94 -3.73 -4.05
N ALA A 86 -10.77 -4.28 -3.72
CA ALA A 86 -9.57 -4.11 -4.53
C ALA A 86 -9.71 -4.74 -5.93
N LEU A 87 -10.35 -5.90 -6.03
CA LEU A 87 -10.66 -6.56 -7.31
C LEU A 87 -11.61 -5.72 -8.17
N LYS A 88 -12.60 -5.04 -7.59
CA LYS A 88 -13.48 -4.11 -8.32
C LYS A 88 -12.74 -2.90 -8.90
N GLN A 89 -11.55 -2.59 -8.40
CA GLN A 89 -10.73 -1.50 -8.92
C GLN A 89 -9.87 -1.90 -10.12
N VAL A 90 -9.83 -3.17 -10.51
CA VAL A 90 -9.04 -3.60 -11.69
C VAL A 90 -9.46 -2.82 -12.93
N GLY A 91 -8.47 -2.26 -13.63
CA GLY A 91 -8.66 -1.35 -14.77
C GLY A 91 -8.66 0.14 -14.40
N THR A 92 -8.78 0.49 -13.12
CA THR A 92 -8.66 1.88 -12.67
C THR A 92 -7.22 2.40 -12.86
N PRO A 93 -7.02 3.65 -13.32
CA PRO A 93 -5.67 4.20 -13.54
C PRO A 93 -4.80 4.29 -12.30
N TYR A 94 -3.49 4.42 -12.50
CA TYR A 94 -2.55 4.70 -11.42
C TYR A 94 -2.59 6.18 -11.02
N ALA A 95 -2.70 6.46 -9.72
CA ALA A 95 -2.60 7.81 -9.18
C ALA A 95 -1.14 8.26 -9.09
N SER A 96 -0.58 8.67 -10.23
CA SER A 96 0.84 9.07 -10.36
C SER A 96 1.20 10.32 -9.52
N ASP A 97 0.23 11.16 -9.19
CA ASP A 97 0.45 12.32 -8.31
C ASP A 97 0.21 12.01 -6.84
N PHE A 98 0.01 10.73 -6.50
CA PHE A 98 -0.21 10.22 -5.15
C PHE A 98 -1.38 10.88 -4.42
N ALA A 99 -2.31 11.50 -5.15
CA ALA A 99 -3.46 12.18 -4.55
C ALA A 99 -4.27 11.21 -3.66
N PRO A 100 -4.82 11.69 -2.53
CA PRO A 100 -5.64 10.84 -1.67
C PRO A 100 -6.92 10.42 -2.42
N PRO A 101 -7.43 9.21 -2.18
CA PRO A 101 -8.69 8.78 -2.77
C PRO A 101 -9.83 9.67 -2.27
N GLY A 102 -10.57 10.25 -3.21
CA GLY A 102 -11.83 10.98 -2.95
C GLY A 102 -13.04 10.04 -2.96
N GLU A 103 -14.25 10.60 -2.90
CA GLU A 103 -15.51 9.83 -3.00
C GLU A 103 -15.60 9.05 -4.33
N GLU A 104 -15.10 9.65 -5.41
CA GLU A 104 -14.88 9.00 -6.70
C GLU A 104 -13.38 9.01 -7.04
N PRO A 105 -12.64 7.97 -6.62
CA PRO A 105 -11.20 7.93 -6.85
C PRO A 105 -10.90 7.80 -8.34
N ARG A 106 -10.16 8.77 -8.88
CA ARG A 106 -9.73 8.79 -10.29
C ARG A 106 -8.54 7.89 -10.58
N GLY A 107 -7.96 7.32 -9.53
CA GLY A 107 -6.81 6.43 -9.61
C GLY A 107 -6.40 5.93 -8.23
N TRP A 108 -5.53 4.93 -8.22
CA TRP A 108 -4.96 4.37 -7.00
C TRP A 108 -3.45 4.31 -7.10
N TYR A 109 -2.76 4.53 -5.99
CA TYR A 109 -1.37 4.11 -5.83
C TYR A 109 -1.32 2.92 -4.86
N CYS A 110 -0.22 2.17 -4.87
CA CYS A 110 -0.16 0.84 -4.26
C CYS A 110 -0.71 0.78 -2.83
N SER A 111 -0.23 1.64 -1.93
CA SER A 111 -0.68 1.65 -0.54
C SER A 111 -2.04 2.31 -0.31
N SER A 112 -2.50 3.23 -1.18
CA SER A 112 -3.84 3.82 -1.02
C SER A 112 -4.93 2.83 -1.38
N LEU A 113 -4.71 1.97 -2.37
CA LEU A 113 -5.63 0.89 -2.70
C LEU A 113 -5.86 -0.02 -1.47
N VAL A 114 -4.77 -0.45 -0.83
CA VAL A 114 -4.80 -1.34 0.33
C VAL A 114 -5.40 -0.64 1.55
N ASP A 115 -4.96 0.58 1.87
CA ASP A 115 -5.50 1.36 3.00
C ASP A 115 -7.01 1.56 2.87
N TYR A 116 -7.47 2.03 1.70
CA TYR A 116 -8.88 2.32 1.48
C TYR A 116 -9.75 1.06 1.46
N ALA A 117 -9.27 -0.03 0.86
CA ALA A 117 -9.97 -1.31 0.87
C ALA A 117 -10.28 -1.79 2.29
N TYR A 118 -9.29 -1.72 3.20
CA TYR A 118 -9.49 -2.09 4.59
C TYR A 118 -10.33 -1.08 5.37
N ARG A 119 -10.22 0.23 5.10
CA ARG A 119 -11.11 1.26 5.67
C ARG A 119 -12.57 0.95 5.35
N CYS A 120 -12.89 0.67 4.09
CA CYS A 120 -14.24 0.26 3.67
C CYS A 120 -14.69 -1.04 4.33
N ALA A 121 -13.82 -2.05 4.38
CA ALA A 121 -14.18 -3.36 4.91
C ALA A 121 -14.45 -3.35 6.43
N LEU A 122 -13.68 -2.57 7.16
CA LEU A 122 -13.75 -2.42 8.62
C LEU A 122 -14.74 -1.34 9.06
N GLY A 123 -15.13 -0.42 8.17
CA GLY A 123 -15.95 0.74 8.52
C GLY A 123 -15.18 1.76 9.38
N GLU A 124 -13.86 1.79 9.25
CA GLU A 124 -12.98 2.68 10.03
C GLU A 124 -12.46 3.82 9.16
N GLU A 125 -12.39 5.04 9.70
CA GLU A 125 -11.82 6.18 8.97
C GLU A 125 -10.31 5.99 8.72
N ARG A 126 -9.60 5.31 9.63
CA ARG A 126 -8.16 5.03 9.54
C ARG A 126 -7.87 3.63 10.07
N VAL A 127 -7.09 2.85 9.33
CA VAL A 127 -6.73 1.47 9.71
C VAL A 127 -5.25 1.37 10.06
N PHE A 128 -4.37 1.86 9.18
CA PHE A 128 -2.93 1.63 9.31
C PHE A 128 -2.19 2.72 10.10
N ALA A 129 -2.86 3.82 10.43
CA ALA A 129 -2.33 4.88 11.28
C ALA A 129 -3.43 5.43 12.19
N LYS A 130 -3.09 5.79 13.44
CA LYS A 130 -4.07 6.37 14.38
C LYS A 130 -4.42 7.82 14.07
N GLU A 131 -3.54 8.52 13.38
CA GLU A 131 -3.67 9.92 13.00
C GLU A 131 -3.34 10.10 11.51
N PRO A 132 -3.74 11.23 10.89
CA PRO A 132 -3.42 11.48 9.49
C PRO A 132 -1.91 11.43 9.24
N PHE A 133 -1.48 10.55 8.34
CA PHE A 133 -0.08 10.44 7.95
C PHE A 133 0.25 11.47 6.86
N PRO A 134 1.12 12.48 7.12
CA PRO A 134 1.60 13.37 6.08
C PRO A 134 2.47 12.56 5.13
N LEU A 135 2.17 12.58 3.82
CA LEU A 135 3.01 11.87 2.86
C LEU A 135 4.45 12.38 2.91
N GLN A 136 5.37 11.44 2.96
CA GLN A 136 6.80 11.73 3.01
C GLN A 136 7.44 11.34 1.69
N PHE A 137 8.05 12.33 1.06
CA PHE A 137 8.66 12.22 -0.26
C PHE A 137 10.19 12.19 -0.13
N GLU A 138 10.74 10.99 -0.08
CA GLU A 138 12.19 10.74 0.07
C GLU A 138 12.78 9.92 -1.09
N PRO A 139 14.00 10.26 -1.57
CA PRO A 139 14.76 11.47 -1.23
C PRO A 139 14.09 12.72 -1.85
N ARG A 140 14.09 13.83 -1.11
CA ARG A 140 13.34 15.04 -1.47
C ARG A 140 13.62 15.55 -2.90
N ALA A 141 14.90 15.58 -3.30
CA ALA A 141 15.32 16.08 -4.61
C ALA A 141 14.70 15.30 -5.77
N PHE A 142 14.66 13.96 -5.68
CA PHE A 142 14.03 13.12 -6.70
C PHE A 142 12.55 13.49 -6.89
N TRP A 143 11.82 13.66 -5.79
CA TRP A 143 10.40 13.97 -5.84
C TRP A 143 10.12 15.39 -6.32
N GLU A 144 10.97 16.35 -5.98
CA GLU A 144 10.88 17.70 -6.53
C GLU A 144 11.06 17.71 -8.05
N ASP A 145 12.01 16.94 -8.57
CA ASP A 145 12.22 16.80 -10.02
C ASP A 145 11.05 16.04 -10.68
N TYR A 146 10.54 14.98 -10.05
CA TYR A 146 9.37 14.22 -10.52
C TYR A 146 8.13 15.13 -10.66
N TYR A 147 7.78 15.88 -9.62
CA TYR A 147 6.61 16.77 -9.66
C TYR A 147 6.81 17.97 -10.60
N ARG A 148 8.06 18.46 -10.74
CA ARG A 148 8.40 19.46 -11.76
C ARG A 148 8.13 18.94 -13.17
N ALA A 149 8.48 17.69 -13.46
CA ALA A 149 8.18 17.06 -14.76
C ALA A 149 6.66 16.92 -15.00
N LEU A 150 5.89 16.67 -13.94
CA LEU A 150 4.42 16.67 -13.99
C LEU A 150 3.79 18.07 -14.07
N ARG A 151 4.60 19.15 -14.02
CA ARG A 151 4.14 20.55 -13.93
C ARG A 151 3.20 20.78 -12.75
N LYS A 152 3.44 20.08 -11.64
CA LYS A 152 2.67 20.18 -10.39
C LYS A 152 3.62 20.55 -9.24
N PRO A 153 3.14 21.25 -8.19
CA PRO A 153 3.92 21.39 -6.98
C PRO A 153 4.00 20.04 -6.25
N LEU A 154 5.08 19.82 -5.50
CA LEU A 154 5.15 18.68 -4.58
C LEU A 154 4.04 18.85 -3.52
N PRO A 155 3.17 17.85 -3.33
CA PRO A 155 2.01 17.99 -2.47
C PRO A 155 2.38 17.93 -0.99
N SER A 156 1.50 18.52 -0.17
CA SER A 156 1.58 18.52 1.29
C SER A 156 0.37 17.85 1.94
N HIS A 157 -0.30 16.93 1.24
CA HIS A 157 -1.50 16.26 1.75
C HIS A 157 -1.15 14.99 2.56
N VAL A 158 -2.19 14.43 3.17
CA VAL A 158 -2.11 13.17 3.91
C VAL A 158 -2.35 11.98 2.98
N GLY A 159 -1.90 10.79 3.39
CA GLY A 159 -2.07 9.57 2.60
C GLY A 159 -1.53 8.35 3.30
N SER A 160 -1.07 7.37 2.53
CA SER A 160 -0.39 6.18 3.03
C SER A 160 0.87 5.91 2.22
N ASN A 161 1.79 5.11 2.74
CA ASN A 161 2.85 4.54 1.93
C ASN A 161 3.09 3.07 2.35
N PRO A 162 3.80 2.25 1.56
CA PRO A 162 3.98 0.84 1.87
C PRO A 162 4.68 0.59 3.22
N THR A 163 5.63 1.45 3.60
CA THR A 163 6.35 1.34 4.88
C THR A 163 5.42 1.62 6.08
N LEU A 164 4.47 2.56 5.95
CA LEU A 164 3.45 2.86 6.95
C LEU A 164 2.57 1.63 7.20
N LEU A 165 2.11 0.99 6.13
CA LEU A 165 1.28 -0.22 6.21
C LEU A 165 2.06 -1.35 6.88
N LEU A 166 3.30 -1.59 6.46
CA LEU A 166 4.16 -2.66 6.97
C LEU A 166 4.33 -2.60 8.50
N HIS A 167 4.58 -1.40 9.05
CA HIS A 167 4.83 -1.20 10.48
C HIS A 167 3.61 -0.83 11.31
N SER A 168 2.42 -0.81 10.70
CA SER A 168 1.18 -0.55 11.42
C SER A 168 1.01 -1.55 12.56
N SER A 169 0.52 -1.11 13.71
CA SER A 169 0.17 -2.02 14.81
C SER A 169 -1.00 -2.95 14.47
N ARG A 170 -1.68 -2.72 13.34
CA ARG A 170 -2.68 -3.63 12.77
C ARG A 170 -2.06 -4.68 11.84
N VAL A 171 -0.75 -4.72 11.65
CA VAL A 171 -0.10 -5.69 10.76
C VAL A 171 0.88 -6.53 11.54
N ASP A 172 0.70 -7.85 11.46
CA ASP A 172 1.75 -8.80 11.78
C ASP A 172 2.39 -9.24 10.46
N TYR A 173 3.71 -9.06 10.32
CA TYR A 173 4.41 -9.39 9.08
C TYR A 173 5.60 -10.31 9.31
N ALA A 174 5.82 -11.18 8.33
CA ALA A 174 6.99 -12.01 8.20
C ALA A 174 7.76 -11.64 6.93
N ARG A 175 9.04 -12.00 6.91
CA ARG A 175 9.89 -11.98 5.72
C ARG A 175 9.88 -13.36 5.09
#